data_AF-A0A0E9WX80-F1
#
_entry.id   AF-A0A0E9WX80-F1
#
_cell.length_a   1.000
_cell.length_b   1.000
_cell.length_c   1.000
_cell.angle_alpha   90.00
_cell.angle_beta   90.00
_cell.angle_gamma   90.00
#
_symmetry.space_group_name_H-M   'P 1'
#
loop_
_entity.id
_entity.type
_entity.pdbx_description
1 polymer ?
#
loop_
_entity_poly.entity_id
_entity_poly.type
_entity_poly.pdbx_seq_one_letter_code
_entity_poly.pdbx_strand_id
1 'polypeptide(L)'
;MSNFYAQYKSIEPFLKKKDESQQGKAQYLQSVEDRQKLDGLYECILCACCSTSCPSYWWNGDKYLGPAVLMQAYRWMIDSRDEFTEERLAKLQDPFSLYRCHTIMNCTKTCPKGLNPGKAIAEIKKMMAMYKEKRSAAA
;
A
#
# COMPACT_ATOMS: atom_id res chain seq x y z
N MET A 1 18.26 -7.29 2.72
CA MET A 1 17.17 -6.82 1.84
C MET A 1 16.16 -7.89 1.43
N SER A 2 16.43 -9.19 1.61
CA SER A 2 15.48 -10.27 1.27
C SER A 2 14.11 -10.11 1.94
N ASN A 3 14.07 -9.78 3.24
CA ASN A 3 12.82 -9.53 3.97
C ASN A 3 12.00 -8.39 3.35
N PHE A 4 12.64 -7.25 3.05
CA PHE A 4 11.99 -6.10 2.42
C PHE A 4 11.32 -6.49 1.09
N TYR A 5 12.00 -7.25 0.24
CA TYR A 5 11.43 -7.71 -1.03
C TYR A 5 10.33 -8.76 -0.85
N ALA A 6 10.44 -9.62 0.16
CA ALA A 6 9.38 -10.56 0.52
C ALA A 6 8.10 -9.83 0.96
N GLN A 7 8.22 -8.80 1.79
CA GLN A 7 7.11 -7.93 2.19
C GLN A 7 6.52 -7.15 1.02
N TYR A 8 7.36 -6.68 0.08
CA TYR A 8 6.86 -6.06 -1.14
C TYR A 8 6.08 -7.06 -2.01
N LYS A 9 6.53 -8.31 -2.11
CA LYS A 9 5.81 -9.36 -2.84
C LYS A 9 4.47 -9.73 -2.17
N SER A 10 4.40 -9.73 -0.84
CA SER A 10 3.22 -10.19 -0.10
C SER A 10 1.98 -9.29 -0.29
N ILE A 11 2.17 -8.02 -0.67
CA ILE A 11 1.06 -7.11 -0.98
C ILE A 11 0.50 -7.25 -2.41
N GLU A 12 1.05 -8.17 -3.22
CA GLU A 12 0.67 -8.38 -4.63
C GLU A 12 0.69 -7.08 -5.44
N PRO A 13 1.87 -6.48 -5.70
CA PRO A 13 1.99 -5.15 -6.26
C PRO A 13 1.84 -5.14 -7.79
N PHE A 14 0.72 -5.68 -8.28
CA PHE A 14 0.34 -5.76 -9.68
C PHE A 14 -1.18 -5.57 -9.82
N LEU A 15 -1.63 -5.23 -11.03
CA LEU A 15 -3.03 -4.98 -11.35
C LEU A 15 -3.83 -6.27 -11.24
N LYS A 16 -4.96 -6.23 -10.54
CA LYS A 16 -5.90 -7.35 -10.46
C LYS A 16 -7.30 -6.91 -10.87
N LYS A 17 -7.93 -7.67 -11.77
CA LYS A 17 -9.33 -7.51 -12.18
C LYS A 17 -10.07 -8.82 -11.95
N LYS A 18 -11.37 -8.76 -11.65
CA LYS A 18 -12.19 -9.94 -11.39
C LYS A 18 -12.39 -10.77 -12.65
N ASP A 19 -12.43 -10.12 -13.82
CA ASP A 19 -12.44 -10.75 -15.12
C ASP A 19 -11.15 -10.43 -15.90
N GLU A 20 -10.30 -11.44 -16.06
CA GLU A 20 -9.04 -11.36 -16.81
C GLU A 20 -9.22 -11.76 -18.30
N SER A 21 -10.41 -12.21 -18.73
CA SER A 21 -10.66 -12.68 -20.11
C SER A 21 -10.47 -11.61 -21.19
N GLN A 22 -10.50 -10.33 -20.80
CA GLN A 22 -10.32 -9.17 -21.68
C GLN A 22 -8.89 -8.64 -21.65
N GLN A 23 -7.98 -9.24 -20.88
CA GLN A 23 -6.59 -8.80 -20.80
C GLN A 23 -5.93 -8.85 -22.19
N GLY A 24 -5.28 -7.74 -22.58
CA GLY A 24 -4.57 -7.63 -23.85
C GLY A 24 -5.44 -7.34 -25.08
N LYS A 25 -6.78 -7.33 -24.98
CA LYS A 25 -7.66 -7.01 -26.11
C LYS A 25 -7.73 -5.52 -26.42
N ALA A 26 -7.70 -4.69 -25.39
CA ALA A 26 -7.75 -3.23 -25.49
C ALA A 26 -7.09 -2.57 -24.27
N GLN A 27 -6.87 -1.26 -24.35
CA GLN A 27 -6.40 -0.46 -23.22
C GLN A 27 -7.53 -0.31 -22.18
N TYR A 28 -7.19 -0.36 -20.89
CA TYR A 28 -8.14 0.02 -19.84
C TYR A 28 -8.27 1.54 -19.81
N LEU A 29 -9.52 2.03 -19.86
CA LEU A 29 -9.81 3.45 -19.75
C LEU A 29 -9.56 3.94 -18.32
N GLN A 30 -8.94 5.12 -18.21
CA GLN A 30 -8.70 5.81 -16.95
C GLN A 30 -8.78 7.32 -17.23
N SER A 31 -9.56 8.06 -16.43
CA SER A 31 -9.65 9.51 -16.57
C SER A 31 -8.36 10.19 -16.08
N VAL A 32 -8.15 11.44 -16.50
CA VAL A 32 -6.99 12.23 -16.06
C VAL A 32 -7.02 12.43 -14.55
N GLU A 33 -8.22 12.65 -13.99
CA GLU A 33 -8.44 12.85 -12.56
C GLU A 33 -8.10 11.60 -11.75
N ASP A 34 -8.46 10.40 -12.24
CA ASP A 34 -8.08 9.15 -11.60
C ASP A 34 -6.58 8.87 -11.71
N ARG A 35 -5.99 9.15 -12.87
CA ARG A 35 -4.54 8.98 -13.09
C ARG A 35 -3.73 9.89 -12.15
N GLN A 36 -4.17 11.13 -11.95
CA GLN A 36 -3.48 12.10 -11.09
C GLN A 36 -3.38 11.64 -9.63
N LYS A 37 -4.31 10.81 -9.15
CA LYS A 37 -4.25 10.22 -7.80
C LYS A 37 -3.01 9.36 -7.58
N LEU A 38 -2.40 8.85 -8.65
CA LEU A 38 -1.20 8.01 -8.56
C LEU A 38 0.09 8.81 -8.42
N ASP A 39 0.08 10.12 -8.73
CA ASP A 39 1.26 10.99 -8.62
C ASP A 39 1.70 11.10 -7.15
N GLY A 40 3.00 10.98 -6.92
CA GLY A 40 3.59 10.90 -5.58
C GLY A 40 3.56 9.50 -4.95
N LEU A 41 3.12 8.47 -5.68
CA LEU A 41 3.09 7.08 -5.25
C LEU A 41 3.92 6.16 -6.16
N TYR A 42 3.70 6.21 -7.48
CA TYR A 42 4.34 5.29 -8.42
C TYR A 42 5.84 5.58 -8.65
N GLU A 43 6.31 6.77 -8.29
CA GLU A 43 7.69 7.25 -8.44
C GLU A 43 8.64 6.66 -7.39
N CYS A 44 8.12 5.83 -6.49
CA CYS A 44 8.90 5.10 -5.50
C CYS A 44 9.92 4.19 -6.18
N ILE A 45 11.19 4.38 -5.88
CA ILE A 45 12.31 3.59 -6.45
C ILE A 45 12.70 2.37 -5.60
N LEU A 46 11.88 2.01 -4.60
CA LEU A 46 12.12 0.86 -3.70
C LEU A 46 13.51 0.84 -3.02
N CYS A 47 14.11 2.01 -2.78
CA CYS A 47 15.43 2.14 -2.12
C CYS A 47 15.44 1.77 -0.62
N ALA A 48 14.27 1.54 -0.02
CA ALA A 48 14.06 1.23 1.40
C ALA A 48 14.52 2.29 2.43
N CYS A 49 15.08 3.45 2.03
CA CYS A 49 15.49 4.52 2.96
C CYS A 49 14.40 4.91 3.95
N CYS A 50 13.16 5.03 3.49
CA CYS A 50 12.03 5.37 4.36
C CYS A 50 11.75 4.27 5.40
N SER A 51 11.81 2.99 5.02
CA SER A 51 11.60 1.88 5.95
C SER A 51 12.75 1.73 6.95
N THR A 52 13.99 1.83 6.48
CA THR A 52 15.18 1.71 7.35
C THR A 52 15.42 2.95 8.22
N SER A 53 14.69 4.05 8.00
CA SER A 53 14.66 5.21 8.90
C SER A 53 13.56 5.15 9.98
N CYS A 54 12.63 4.19 9.88
CA CYS A 54 11.43 4.13 10.71
C CYS A 54 11.68 3.28 11.97
N PRO A 55 11.59 3.85 13.18
CA PRO A 55 11.80 3.09 14.42
C PRO A 55 10.85 1.90 14.58
N SER A 56 9.58 2.04 14.16
CA SER A 56 8.62 0.92 14.19
C SER A 56 9.08 -0.27 13.35
N TYR A 57 9.81 -0.03 12.25
CA TYR A 57 10.37 -1.06 11.38
C TYR A 57 11.66 -1.65 11.95
N TRP A 58 12.43 -0.90 12.74
CA TRP A 58 13.58 -1.46 13.47
C TRP A 58 13.15 -2.52 14.48
N TRP A 59 12.07 -2.23 15.21
CA TRP A 59 11.61 -3.09 16.31
C TRP A 59 10.68 -4.22 15.87
N ASN A 60 9.96 -4.06 14.75
CA ASN A 60 8.93 -5.02 14.31
C ASN A 60 9.02 -5.32 12.81
N GLY A 61 10.20 -5.19 12.19
CA GLY A 61 10.37 -5.34 10.73
C GLY A 61 10.07 -6.74 10.18
N ASP A 62 9.93 -7.74 11.04
CA ASP A 62 9.46 -9.10 10.74
C ASP A 62 7.95 -9.13 10.41
N LYS A 63 7.14 -8.25 11.00
CA LYS A 63 5.67 -8.23 10.85
C LYS A 63 5.13 -6.92 10.29
N TYR A 64 5.69 -5.77 10.70
CA TYR A 64 5.34 -4.47 10.17
C TYR A 64 5.92 -4.32 8.76
N LEU A 65 5.05 -4.09 7.77
CA LEU A 65 5.43 -4.03 6.35
C LEU A 65 6.35 -2.83 6.03
N GLY A 66 6.25 -1.75 6.81
CA GLY A 66 7.04 -0.55 6.61
C GLY A 66 6.47 0.45 5.59
N PRO A 67 6.94 1.69 5.62
CA PRO A 67 6.40 2.79 4.83
C PRO A 67 6.51 2.62 3.31
N ALA A 68 7.59 2.04 2.79
CA ALA A 68 7.70 1.81 1.34
C ALA A 68 6.64 0.82 0.84
N VAL A 69 6.48 -0.31 1.53
CA VAL A 69 5.53 -1.36 1.13
C VAL A 69 4.09 -0.85 1.30
N LEU A 70 3.77 -0.18 2.41
CA LEU A 70 2.42 0.34 2.63
C LEU A 70 2.03 1.44 1.64
N MET A 71 2.96 2.31 1.23
CA MET A 71 2.69 3.29 0.17
C MET A 71 2.42 2.61 -1.17
N GLN A 72 3.10 1.50 -1.48
CA GLN A 72 2.82 0.70 -2.67
C GLN A 72 1.49 -0.07 -2.57
N ALA A 73 1.11 -0.56 -1.38
CA ALA A 73 -0.21 -1.14 -1.17
C ALA A 73 -1.31 -0.10 -1.44
N TYR A 74 -1.15 1.13 -0.91
CA TYR A 74 -2.06 2.24 -1.18
C TYR A 74 -2.13 2.59 -2.66
N ARG A 75 -0.99 2.63 -3.37
CA ARG A 75 -0.92 2.87 -4.82
C ARG A 75 -1.80 1.92 -5.64
N TRP A 76 -2.01 0.69 -5.18
CA TRP A 76 -2.91 -0.27 -5.84
C TRP A 76 -4.35 -0.13 -5.36
N MET A 77 -4.58 0.18 -4.08
CA MET A 77 -5.93 0.38 -3.53
C MET A 77 -6.72 1.50 -4.21
N ILE A 78 -6.03 2.55 -4.69
CA ILE A 78 -6.65 3.72 -5.33
C ILE A 78 -6.46 3.78 -6.85
N ASP A 79 -5.85 2.77 -7.48
CA ASP A 79 -5.81 2.70 -8.94
C ASP A 79 -7.21 2.31 -9.44
N SER A 80 -7.87 3.19 -10.21
CA SER A 80 -9.24 2.97 -10.69
C SER A 80 -9.43 1.72 -11.55
N ARG A 81 -8.33 1.09 -11.98
CA ARG A 81 -8.34 -0.13 -12.78
C ARG A 81 -8.29 -1.40 -11.94
N ASP A 82 -7.90 -1.31 -10.66
CA ASP A 82 -7.79 -2.45 -9.75
C ASP A 82 -9.14 -2.71 -9.04
N GLU A 83 -9.57 -3.96 -8.99
CA GLU A 83 -10.88 -4.35 -8.46
C GLU A 83 -10.79 -5.11 -7.13
N PHE A 84 -9.62 -5.10 -6.48
CA PHE A 84 -9.31 -5.88 -5.27
C PHE A 84 -9.03 -4.99 -4.05
N THR A 85 -9.56 -3.77 -4.00
CA THR A 85 -9.33 -2.82 -2.90
C THR A 85 -9.72 -3.39 -1.54
N GLU A 86 -10.86 -4.08 -1.46
CA GLU A 86 -11.37 -4.68 -0.21
C GLU A 86 -10.45 -5.80 0.30
N GLU A 87 -10.00 -6.68 -0.60
CA GLU A 87 -9.09 -7.78 -0.30
C GLU A 87 -7.69 -7.27 0.09
N ARG A 88 -7.23 -6.17 -0.53
CA ARG A 88 -5.98 -5.50 -0.14
C ARG A 88 -6.07 -4.88 1.25
N LEU A 89 -7.21 -4.31 1.63
CA LEU A 89 -7.46 -3.80 2.98
C LEU A 89 -7.55 -4.94 4.01
N ALA A 90 -8.26 -6.03 3.67
CA ALA A 90 -8.41 -7.21 4.52
C ALA A 90 -7.04 -7.82 4.90
N LYS A 91 -6.07 -7.85 3.97
CA LYS A 91 -4.69 -8.29 4.25
C LYS A 91 -3.94 -7.47 5.30
N LEU A 92 -4.43 -6.28 5.66
CA LEU A 92 -3.85 -5.40 6.67
C LEU A 92 -4.62 -5.43 8.00
N GLN A 93 -5.64 -6.28 8.13
CA GLN A 93 -6.42 -6.46 9.37
C GLN A 93 -5.70 -7.35 10.39
N ASP A 94 -4.53 -6.91 10.84
CA ASP A 94 -3.81 -7.53 11.96
C ASP A 94 -3.07 -6.45 12.77
N PRO A 95 -2.69 -6.71 14.04
CA PRO A 95 -2.09 -5.69 14.90
C PRO A 95 -0.75 -5.10 14.42
N PHE A 96 -0.10 -5.73 13.44
CA PHE A 96 1.27 -5.43 13.05
C PHE A 96 1.41 -4.80 11.67
N SER A 97 0.88 -5.42 10.61
CA SER A 97 1.20 -5.10 9.20
C SER A 97 1.10 -3.61 8.89
N LEU A 98 0.06 -2.95 9.41
CA LEU A 98 -0.20 -1.51 9.26
C LEU A 98 -0.05 -0.74 10.59
N TYR A 99 -0.61 -1.29 11.67
CA TYR A 99 -0.87 -0.53 12.91
C TYR A 99 0.33 -0.31 13.82
N ARG A 100 1.55 -0.72 13.43
CA ARG A 100 2.80 -0.26 14.10
C ARG A 100 3.23 1.14 13.69
N CYS A 101 2.61 1.74 12.67
CA CYS A 101 2.88 3.14 12.31
C CYS A 101 2.27 4.10 13.36
N HIS A 102 3.13 4.78 14.11
CA HIS A 102 2.77 5.81 15.11
C HIS A 102 3.10 7.23 14.65
N THR A 103 3.09 7.46 13.32
CA THR A 103 3.25 8.80 12.72
C THR A 103 4.55 9.52 13.14
N ILE A 104 5.67 8.79 13.20
CA ILE A 104 7.01 9.34 13.53
C ILE A 104 7.56 10.24 12.40
N MET A 105 7.08 10.05 11.16
CA MET A 105 7.38 10.88 9.97
C MET A 105 8.83 10.92 9.46
N ASN A 106 9.78 10.20 10.07
CA ASN A 106 11.14 9.99 9.50
C ASN A 106 11.10 9.52 8.04
N CYS A 107 10.15 8.64 7.72
CA CYS A 107 9.97 8.05 6.40
C CYS A 107 9.75 9.09 5.29
N THR A 108 9.03 10.17 5.59
CA THR A 108 8.77 11.27 4.64
C THR A 108 9.98 12.19 4.56
N LYS A 109 10.58 12.52 5.72
CA LYS A 109 11.76 13.40 5.80
C LYS A 109 12.96 12.85 5.03
N THR A 110 13.17 11.53 5.04
CA THR A 110 14.34 10.90 4.43
C THR A 110 14.14 10.50 2.96
N CYS A 111 12.93 10.63 2.41
CA CYS A 111 12.65 10.09 1.08
C CYS A 111 13.46 10.85 0.00
N PRO A 112 14.38 10.19 -0.73
CA PRO A 112 15.23 10.88 -1.72
C PRO A 112 14.46 11.36 -2.95
N LYS A 113 13.22 10.89 -3.12
CA LYS A 113 12.29 11.29 -4.18
C LYS A 113 11.28 12.35 -3.73
N GLY A 114 11.34 12.81 -2.47
CA GLY A 114 10.38 13.78 -1.93
C GLY A 114 8.96 13.23 -1.75
N LEU A 115 8.79 11.91 -1.71
CA LEU A 115 7.48 11.27 -1.56
C LEU A 115 7.01 11.28 -0.10
N ASN A 116 5.70 11.12 0.12
CA ASN A 116 5.09 11.16 1.45
C ASN A 116 4.43 9.83 1.84
N PRO A 117 5.23 8.79 2.18
CA PRO A 117 4.68 7.51 2.62
C PRO A 117 3.91 7.61 3.95
N GLY A 118 4.21 8.59 4.80
CA GLY A 118 3.46 8.83 6.04
C GLY A 118 2.01 9.20 5.77
N LYS A 119 1.78 10.11 4.80
CA LYS A 119 0.44 10.48 4.32
C LYS A 119 -0.28 9.29 3.70
N ALA A 120 0.39 8.50 2.84
CA ALA A 120 -0.22 7.31 2.25
C ALA A 120 -0.70 6.31 3.32
N ILE A 121 0.12 6.06 4.37
CA ILE A 121 -0.30 5.21 5.49
C ILE A 121 -1.52 5.79 6.23
N ALA A 122 -1.60 7.10 6.41
CA ALA A 122 -2.76 7.74 7.03
C ALA A 122 -4.03 7.57 6.19
N GLU A 123 -3.94 7.67 4.86
CA GLU A 123 -5.07 7.41 3.97
C GLU A 123 -5.52 5.95 4.01
N ILE A 124 -4.60 4.98 4.08
CA ILE A 124 -4.96 3.57 4.30
C ILE A 124 -5.73 3.43 5.62
N LYS A 125 -5.28 4.04 6.72
CA LYS A 125 -5.98 3.99 8.01
C LYS A 125 -7.40 4.56 7.94
N LYS A 126 -7.62 5.64 7.17
CA LYS A 126 -8.97 6.16 6.92
C LYS A 126 -9.82 5.16 6.13
N MET A 127 -9.27 4.55 5.08
CA MET A 127 -9.96 3.51 4.31
C MET A 127 -10.32 2.31 5.20
N MET A 128 -9.41 1.85 6.06
CA MET A 128 -9.67 0.77 7.02
C MET A 128 -10.79 1.09 8.00
N ALA A 129 -10.91 2.35 8.44
CA ALA A 129 -11.97 2.78 9.35
C ALA A 129 -13.34 2.91 8.67
N MET A 130 -13.37 3.20 7.37
CA MET A 130 -14.61 3.36 6.58
C MET A 130 -15.05 2.07 5.88
N TYR A 131 -14.12 1.16 5.64
CA TYR A 131 -14.38 -0.12 5.00
C TYR A 131 -15.29 -0.96 5.88
N LYS A 132 -16.48 -1.25 5.38
CA LYS A 132 -17.41 -2.18 6.02
C LYS A 132 -16.98 -3.58 5.62
N GLU A 133 -16.28 -4.26 6.51
CA GLU A 133 -16.13 -5.68 6.40
C GLU A 133 -17.53 -6.29 6.28
N LYS A 134 -17.78 -7.11 5.25
CA LYS A 134 -18.84 -8.12 5.35
C LYS A 134 -18.44 -8.99 6.54
N ARG A 135 -18.89 -8.63 7.74
CA ARG A 135 -18.75 -9.41 8.97
C ARG A 135 -18.94 -10.86 8.57
N SER A 136 -17.89 -11.64 8.73
CA SER A 136 -17.89 -13.07 8.49
C SER A 136 -19.17 -13.68 9.07
N ALA A 137 -19.93 -14.32 8.19
CA ALA A 137 -20.85 -15.36 8.57
C ALA A 137 -19.99 -16.52 9.13
N ALA A 138 -19.55 -16.39 10.38
CA ALA A 138 -18.91 -17.42 11.20
C ALA A 138 -18.80 -16.93 12.64
N ALA A 139 -19.95 -16.87 13.33
CA ALA A 139 -20.09 -17.00 14.78
C ALA A 139 -21.37 -17.80 15.03
#